data_AF-A0A8C1RPA7-F1
#
_entry.id   AF-A0A8C1RPA7-F1
#
_cell.length_a   1.000
_cell.length_b   1.000
_cell.length_c   1.000
_cell.angle_alpha   90.00
_cell.angle_beta   90.00
_cell.angle_gamma   90.00
#
_symmetry.space_group_name_H-M   'P 1'
#
loop_
_entity.id
_entity.type
_entity.pdbx_description
1 polymer ?
#
loop_
_entity_poly.entity_id
_entity_poly.type
_entity_poly.pdbx_seq_one_letter_code
_entity_poly.pdbx_strand_id
1 'polypeptide(L)'
;MSEIQIESSDDELPEEVAFDASKSAALKSVKDVLEAAKREKNSLKEKRKKRQQLFQEQKKRKRLPQELLEEFDKEPQKQTGPSDNKGIYKKVSKTKPSDNKDKTKTGTTAKKISKSLPDSYRVTRIKDESAAKSLQQKAVDFIQSRLYGPGTIRTTNAELLSLRKKRGVNQGAAVGFLNKKLGASQKARIARSNKRFIRQQKLIPL
;
A
#
# COMPACT_ATOMS: atom_id res chain seq x y z
N MET A 1 -24.41 -10.16 60.96
CA MET A 1 -25.33 -9.02 61.17
C MET A 1 -24.47 -7.82 61.52
N SER A 2 -24.90 -6.62 61.10
CA SER A 2 -24.12 -5.38 60.98
C SER A 2 -22.83 -5.51 60.13
N GLU A 3 -22.39 -4.49 59.39
CA GLU A 3 -23.10 -3.28 58.94
C GLU A 3 -22.64 -2.90 57.53
N ILE A 4 -23.51 -2.28 56.74
CA ILE A 4 -23.19 -1.81 55.38
C ILE A 4 -22.96 -0.30 55.46
N GLN A 5 -21.68 0.12 55.45
CA GLN A 5 -21.31 1.52 55.40
C GLN A 5 -21.43 2.05 53.96
N ILE A 6 -22.60 2.58 53.61
CA ILE A 6 -22.83 3.39 52.41
C ILE A 6 -23.23 4.79 52.88
N GLU A 7 -22.27 5.69 53.10
CA GLU A 7 -22.54 7.13 53.18
C GLU A 7 -21.24 7.96 53.11
N SER A 8 -20.96 8.48 51.91
CA SER A 8 -20.23 9.72 51.66
C SER A 8 -20.41 10.06 50.18
N SER A 9 -21.51 10.75 49.84
CA SER A 9 -21.68 11.27 48.48
C SER A 9 -20.78 12.50 48.33
N ASP A 10 -19.93 12.48 47.30
CA ASP A 10 -18.95 13.53 47.02
C ASP A 10 -19.62 14.72 46.33
N ASP A 11 -20.41 15.48 47.10
CA ASP A 11 -21.18 16.65 46.64
C ASP A 11 -20.28 17.91 46.65
N GLU A 12 -19.13 17.81 45.96
CA GLU A 12 -18.13 18.88 45.87
C GLU A 12 -18.71 20.06 45.06
N LEU A 13 -18.96 21.18 45.76
CA LEU A 13 -19.51 22.39 45.17
C LEU A 13 -18.62 22.90 44.02
N PRO A 14 -19.20 23.33 42.88
CA PRO A 14 -18.42 23.81 41.74
C PRO A 14 -17.44 24.92 42.14
N GLU A 15 -16.16 24.74 41.79
CA GLU A 15 -15.08 25.70 42.08
C GLU A 15 -15.50 27.13 41.67
N GLU A 16 -15.46 28.07 42.62
CA GLU A 16 -15.85 29.48 42.39
C GLU A 16 -14.79 30.24 41.58
N VAL A 17 -14.59 29.84 40.33
CA VAL A 17 -13.58 30.41 39.42
C VAL A 17 -13.98 31.83 39.02
N ALA A 18 -13.40 32.81 39.72
CA ALA A 18 -13.56 34.24 39.46
C ALA A 18 -13.51 34.59 37.95
N PHE A 19 -14.37 35.51 37.53
CA PHE A 19 -14.62 35.81 36.10
C PHE A 19 -13.33 36.11 35.30
N ASP A 20 -12.40 36.88 35.86
CA ASP A 20 -11.13 37.17 35.18
C ASP A 20 -10.16 35.98 35.16
N ALA A 21 -10.22 35.06 36.12
CA ALA A 21 -9.48 33.79 36.06
C ALA A 21 -9.99 32.92 34.90
N SER A 22 -11.32 32.73 34.80
CA SER A 22 -12.00 32.04 33.69
C SER A 22 -11.65 32.66 32.32
N LYS A 23 -11.72 33.99 32.21
CA LYS A 23 -11.34 34.76 31.02
C LYS A 23 -9.86 34.59 30.66
N SER A 24 -8.96 34.57 31.66
CA SER A 24 -7.54 34.30 31.43
C SER A 24 -7.28 32.86 30.96
N ALA A 25 -8.03 31.89 31.47
CA ALA A 25 -7.91 30.47 31.12
C ALA A 25 -8.38 30.23 29.67
N ALA A 26 -9.51 30.82 29.27
CA ALA A 26 -9.99 30.77 27.89
C ALA A 26 -8.98 31.41 26.89
N LEU A 27 -8.36 32.53 27.25
CA LEU A 27 -7.34 33.17 26.42
C LEU A 27 -6.00 32.41 26.38
N LYS A 28 -5.70 31.58 27.38
CA LYS A 28 -4.55 30.65 27.37
C LYS A 28 -4.86 29.45 26.48
N SER A 29 -5.97 28.74 26.69
CA SER A 29 -6.33 27.54 25.95
C SER A 29 -6.44 27.77 24.43
N VAL A 30 -6.96 28.92 23.99
CA VAL A 30 -6.97 29.32 22.57
C VAL A 30 -5.54 29.47 22.01
N LYS A 31 -4.60 30.04 22.77
CA LYS A 31 -3.18 30.12 22.36
C LYS A 31 -2.54 28.74 22.30
N ASP A 32 -2.80 27.89 23.30
CA ASP A 32 -2.24 26.55 23.39
C ASP A 32 -2.73 25.63 22.27
N VAL A 33 -4.01 25.73 21.86
CA VAL A 33 -4.56 25.05 20.68
C VAL A 33 -3.87 25.52 19.39
N LEU A 34 -3.65 26.83 19.23
CA LEU A 34 -2.93 27.38 18.07
C LEU A 34 -1.44 27.00 18.05
N GLU A 35 -0.79 26.90 19.21
CA GLU A 35 0.56 26.37 19.39
C GLU A 35 0.64 24.88 19.03
N ALA A 36 -0.26 24.05 19.57
CA ALA A 36 -0.35 22.62 19.29
C ALA A 36 -0.51 22.36 17.77
N ALA A 37 -1.39 23.09 17.10
CA ALA A 37 -1.57 23.01 15.65
C ALA A 37 -0.32 23.44 14.84
N LYS A 38 0.49 24.38 15.34
CA LYS A 38 1.79 24.74 14.73
C LYS A 38 2.82 23.62 14.94
N ARG A 39 2.92 23.09 16.17
CA ARG A 39 3.84 22.01 16.56
C ARG A 39 3.54 20.72 15.77
N GLU A 40 2.27 20.34 15.64
CA GLU A 40 1.82 19.21 14.83
C GLU A 40 2.24 19.35 13.36
N LYS A 41 1.90 20.50 12.73
CA LYS A 41 2.27 20.82 11.33
C LYS A 41 3.79 20.75 11.10
N ASN A 42 4.60 21.13 12.08
CA ASN A 42 6.05 20.99 12.01
C ASN A 42 6.50 19.52 12.12
N SER A 43 5.91 18.72 13.02
CA SER A 43 6.18 17.27 13.10
C SER A 43 5.86 16.54 11.78
N LEU A 44 4.81 16.96 11.06
CA LEU A 44 4.45 16.42 9.76
C LEU A 44 5.46 16.80 8.66
N LYS A 45 5.97 18.04 8.66
CA LYS A 45 7.08 18.46 7.78
C LYS A 45 8.34 17.65 8.05
N GLU A 46 8.69 17.38 9.31
CA GLU A 46 9.84 16.53 9.66
C GLU A 46 9.66 15.08 9.21
N LYS A 47 8.49 14.48 9.47
CA LYS A 47 8.16 13.13 8.98
C LYS A 47 8.28 13.04 7.45
N ARG A 48 7.93 14.11 6.73
CA ARG A 48 8.15 14.22 5.27
C ARG A 48 9.64 14.32 4.90
N LYS A 49 10.43 15.18 5.58
CA LYS A 49 11.89 15.29 5.37
C LYS A 49 12.60 13.95 5.60
N LYS A 50 12.34 13.29 6.74
CA LYS A 50 12.93 11.99 7.11
C LYS A 50 12.61 10.90 6.07
N ARG A 51 11.37 10.84 5.56
CA ARG A 51 10.99 9.92 4.46
C ARG A 51 11.71 10.23 3.14
N GLN A 52 11.92 11.51 2.81
CA GLN A 52 12.65 11.92 1.60
C GLN A 52 14.14 11.57 1.69
N GLN A 53 14.78 11.81 2.84
CA GLN A 53 16.16 11.42 3.12
C GLN A 53 16.34 9.90 3.00
N LEU A 54 15.47 9.12 3.63
CA LEU A 54 15.48 7.65 3.55
C LEU A 54 15.30 7.14 2.11
N PHE A 55 14.44 7.78 1.29
CA PHE A 55 14.31 7.42 -0.12
C PHE A 55 15.56 7.75 -0.94
N GLN A 56 16.19 8.91 -0.70
CA GLN A 56 17.47 9.28 -1.34
C GLN A 56 18.58 8.31 -0.93
N GLU A 57 18.65 7.94 0.34
CA GLU A 57 19.61 6.97 0.86
C GLU A 57 19.37 5.56 0.26
N GLN A 58 18.13 5.08 0.21
CA GLN A 58 17.79 3.85 -0.50
C GLN A 58 18.12 3.92 -1.99
N LYS A 59 18.01 5.08 -2.64
CA LYS A 59 18.43 5.27 -4.04
C LYS A 59 19.95 5.25 -4.22
N LYS A 60 20.73 5.63 -3.19
CA LYS A 60 22.19 5.44 -3.15
C LYS A 60 22.55 3.96 -2.88
N ARG A 61 22.02 3.37 -1.79
CA ARG A 61 22.22 1.97 -1.37
C ARG A 61 21.68 0.91 -2.35
N LYS A 62 20.88 1.30 -3.36
CA LYS A 62 20.43 0.43 -4.47
C LYS A 62 21.37 0.41 -5.68
N ARG A 63 22.48 1.14 -5.64
CA ARG A 63 23.65 0.83 -6.45
C ARG A 63 24.38 -0.34 -5.77
N LEU A 64 25.06 -1.18 -6.55
CA LEU A 64 26.00 -2.15 -5.99
C LEU A 64 27.09 -1.40 -5.19
N PRO A 65 27.66 -2.01 -4.13
CA PRO A 65 28.86 -1.50 -3.47
C PRO A 65 29.93 -1.13 -4.49
N GLN A 66 30.60 0.02 -4.30
CA GLN A 66 31.58 0.50 -5.28
C GLN A 66 32.75 -0.47 -5.44
N GLU A 67 33.13 -1.16 -4.36
CA GLU A 67 34.08 -2.27 -4.33
C GLU A 67 33.80 -3.32 -5.41
N LEU A 68 32.54 -3.74 -5.58
CA LEU A 68 32.14 -4.72 -6.59
C LEU A 68 32.10 -4.13 -8.02
N LEU A 69 31.83 -2.83 -8.18
CA LEU A 69 31.95 -2.17 -9.48
C LEU A 69 33.40 -2.11 -9.92
N GLU A 70 34.29 -1.70 -9.02
CA GLU A 70 35.72 -1.64 -9.28
C GLU A 70 36.35 -3.01 -9.49
N GLU A 71 35.74 -4.09 -9.00
CA GLU A 71 36.14 -5.47 -9.30
C GLU A 71 35.80 -5.85 -10.76
N PHE A 72 34.59 -5.53 -11.23
CA PHE A 72 34.21 -5.73 -12.64
C PHE A 72 35.00 -4.85 -13.62
N ASP A 73 35.37 -3.63 -13.24
CA ASP A 73 36.20 -2.73 -14.07
C ASP A 73 37.68 -3.16 -14.11
N LYS A 74 38.14 -4.00 -13.16
CA LYS A 74 39.51 -4.56 -13.11
C LYS A 74 39.64 -5.91 -13.83
N GLU A 75 38.54 -6.63 -14.07
CA GLU A 75 38.57 -7.93 -14.75
C GLU A 75 38.55 -7.77 -16.29
N PRO A 76 39.61 -8.20 -17.03
CA PRO A 76 39.71 -7.94 -18.46
C PRO A 76 38.72 -8.80 -19.27
N GLN A 77 37.65 -8.17 -19.76
CA GLN A 77 36.60 -8.83 -20.54
C GLN A 77 37.16 -9.51 -21.81
N LYS A 78 37.16 -10.85 -21.81
CA LYS A 78 37.47 -11.65 -23.00
C LYS A 78 36.32 -11.57 -24.00
N GLN A 79 36.54 -10.81 -25.08
CA GLN A 79 35.55 -10.64 -26.14
C GLN A 79 35.35 -11.95 -26.92
N THR A 80 34.10 -12.36 -27.10
CA THR A 80 33.69 -13.41 -28.04
C THR A 80 32.82 -12.80 -29.14
N GLY A 81 33.23 -12.96 -30.40
CA GLY A 81 32.64 -12.25 -31.55
C GLY A 81 31.22 -12.72 -31.95
N PRO A 82 30.59 -12.00 -32.90
CA PRO A 82 29.23 -12.29 -33.36
C PRO A 82 29.18 -13.54 -34.25
N SER A 83 28.05 -14.27 -34.19
CA SER A 83 27.75 -15.39 -35.09
C SER A 83 26.26 -15.36 -35.45
N ASP A 84 25.97 -15.56 -36.73
CA ASP A 84 24.66 -15.25 -37.30
C ASP A 84 23.65 -16.42 -37.34
N ASN A 85 22.39 -16.01 -37.20
CA ASN A 85 21.12 -16.70 -37.46
C ASN A 85 21.12 -18.02 -38.27
N LYS A 86 20.56 -19.08 -37.67
CA LYS A 86 19.60 -20.04 -38.28
C LYS A 86 18.83 -20.78 -37.16
N GLY A 87 17.59 -21.21 -37.44
CA GLY A 87 16.66 -21.71 -36.42
C GLY A 87 16.04 -23.09 -36.72
N ILE A 88 14.76 -23.26 -36.35
CA ILE A 88 13.83 -24.39 -36.56
C ILE A 88 13.36 -25.10 -35.25
N TYR A 89 12.08 -24.84 -34.96
CA TYR A 89 11.04 -25.54 -34.20
C TYR A 89 11.27 -26.87 -33.42
N LYS A 90 10.66 -26.87 -32.22
CA LYS A 90 9.89 -27.97 -31.57
C LYS A 90 10.54 -29.35 -31.33
N LYS A 91 10.48 -29.77 -30.06
CA LYS A 91 9.46 -30.73 -29.59
C LYS A 91 9.31 -30.72 -28.06
N VAL A 92 8.18 -31.24 -27.56
CA VAL A 92 7.88 -31.44 -26.13
C VAL A 92 7.36 -32.85 -25.90
N SER A 93 8.06 -33.63 -25.09
CA SER A 93 7.67 -34.93 -24.51
C SER A 93 8.68 -35.22 -23.40
N LYS A 94 8.32 -35.24 -22.10
CA LYS A 94 7.53 -36.23 -21.34
C LYS A 94 8.13 -37.66 -21.32
N THR A 95 8.01 -38.27 -20.13
CA THR A 95 8.13 -39.70 -19.77
C THR A 95 9.51 -40.40 -19.78
N LYS A 96 9.89 -40.85 -18.57
CA LYS A 96 10.70 -42.06 -18.23
C LYS A 96 9.98 -43.35 -18.73
N PRO A 97 10.55 -44.59 -18.75
CA PRO A 97 11.51 -45.17 -17.78
C PRO A 97 12.57 -46.15 -18.38
N SER A 98 12.85 -47.29 -17.71
CA SER A 98 13.92 -48.29 -17.88
C SER A 98 15.35 -47.79 -17.64
N ASP A 99 16.17 -48.36 -16.75
CA ASP A 99 16.63 -49.77 -16.58
C ASP A 99 17.75 -50.12 -17.57
N ASN A 100 18.94 -50.55 -17.16
CA ASN A 100 19.50 -50.67 -15.79
C ASN A 100 21.01 -50.28 -15.87
N LYS A 101 22.08 -50.88 -15.34
CA LYS A 101 22.44 -52.01 -14.46
C LYS A 101 23.81 -51.63 -13.81
N ASP A 102 24.30 -52.16 -12.68
CA ASP A 102 23.82 -53.26 -11.84
C ASP A 102 24.02 -52.99 -10.33
N LYS A 103 25.26 -53.02 -9.79
CA LYS A 103 25.50 -53.29 -8.35
C LYS A 103 26.81 -52.72 -7.78
N THR A 104 26.75 -52.11 -6.59
CA THR A 104 27.19 -52.79 -5.35
C THR A 104 26.79 -52.07 -4.05
N LYS A 105 26.12 -52.83 -3.17
CA LYS A 105 26.22 -52.86 -1.69
C LYS A 105 26.02 -51.57 -0.86
N THR A 106 24.78 -51.44 -0.37
CA THR A 106 24.41 -51.21 1.06
C THR A 106 25.04 -50.04 1.85
N GLY A 107 24.23 -49.02 2.13
CA GLY A 107 24.58 -47.92 3.04
C GLY A 107 23.37 -47.05 3.42
N THR A 108 22.37 -47.62 4.10
CA THR A 108 21.05 -46.99 4.32
C THR A 108 21.04 -45.91 5.40
N THR A 109 21.86 -44.87 5.28
CA THR A 109 21.79 -43.69 6.13
C THR A 109 20.80 -42.67 5.57
N ALA A 110 19.50 -42.93 5.78
CA ALA A 110 18.50 -41.88 5.66
C ALA A 110 18.93 -40.71 6.57
N LYS A 111 19.08 -39.50 6.01
CA LYS A 111 19.44 -38.32 6.79
C LYS A 111 18.37 -38.09 7.86
N LYS A 112 18.67 -38.46 9.11
CA LYS A 112 17.77 -38.26 10.25
C LYS A 112 17.57 -36.76 10.42
N ILE A 113 16.41 -36.27 9.96
CA ILE A 113 15.93 -34.95 10.36
C ILE A 113 15.73 -35.03 11.88
N SER A 114 16.63 -34.41 12.62
CA SER A 114 16.52 -34.29 14.07
C SER A 114 15.21 -33.61 14.39
N LYS A 115 14.34 -34.29 15.14
CA LYS A 115 13.05 -33.75 15.60
C LYS A 115 13.30 -32.75 16.73
N SER A 116 13.93 -31.62 16.41
CA SER A 116 14.00 -30.48 17.31
C SER A 116 12.59 -30.04 17.66
N LEU A 117 12.29 -29.93 18.96
CA LEU A 117 11.07 -29.30 19.42
C LEU A 117 11.08 -27.82 19.00
N PRO A 118 9.91 -27.19 18.75
CA PRO A 118 9.88 -25.77 18.43
C PRO A 118 10.32 -24.93 19.63
N ASP A 119 11.19 -23.94 19.41
CA ASP A 119 11.77 -23.09 20.46
C ASP A 119 10.74 -22.26 21.26
N SER A 120 9.48 -22.21 20.79
CA SER A 120 8.37 -21.62 21.55
C SER A 120 7.03 -22.28 21.23
N TYR A 121 6.20 -22.43 22.26
CA TYR A 121 4.82 -22.90 22.16
C TYR A 121 3.87 -21.73 22.32
N ARG A 122 3.01 -21.50 21.33
CA ARG A 122 1.97 -20.46 21.39
C ARG A 122 0.62 -21.08 21.76
N VAL A 123 0.16 -20.82 22.98
CA VAL A 123 -1.19 -21.19 23.41
C VAL A 123 -2.18 -20.09 23.00
N THR A 124 -3.21 -20.46 22.25
CA THR A 124 -4.37 -19.62 21.92
C THR A 124 -5.65 -20.39 22.21
N ARG A 125 -6.65 -19.76 22.82
CA ARG A 125 -7.96 -20.41 23.01
C ARG A 125 -8.73 -20.31 21.69
N ILE A 126 -9.50 -21.35 21.36
CA ILE A 126 -10.32 -21.38 20.11
C ILE A 126 -11.29 -20.19 20.05
N LYS A 127 -11.77 -19.72 21.21
CA LYS A 127 -12.59 -18.51 21.34
C LYS A 127 -11.83 -17.24 20.89
N ASP A 128 -10.56 -17.11 21.24
CA ASP A 128 -9.71 -15.96 20.90
C ASP A 128 -9.55 -15.83 19.38
N GLU A 129 -9.43 -16.96 18.66
CA GLU A 129 -9.43 -16.96 17.20
C GLU A 129 -10.74 -16.44 16.60
N SER A 130 -11.89 -16.83 17.16
CA SER A 130 -13.19 -16.35 16.68
C SER A 130 -13.36 -14.84 16.92
N ALA A 131 -12.91 -14.35 18.07
CA ALA A 131 -12.87 -12.93 18.41
C ALA A 131 -11.93 -12.15 17.47
N ALA A 132 -10.74 -12.69 17.19
CA ALA A 132 -9.79 -12.11 16.25
C ALA A 132 -10.35 -12.05 14.81
N LYS A 133 -11.01 -13.12 14.34
CA LYS A 133 -11.68 -13.17 13.03
C LYS A 133 -12.81 -12.14 12.94
N SER A 134 -13.62 -12.00 13.99
CA SER A 134 -14.67 -10.96 14.08
C SER A 134 -14.09 -9.53 14.10
N LEU A 135 -13.00 -9.30 14.83
CA LEU A 135 -12.33 -7.99 14.87
C LEU A 135 -11.70 -7.64 13.51
N GLN A 136 -11.12 -8.62 12.81
CA GLN A 136 -10.61 -8.47 11.44
C GLN A 136 -11.74 -8.13 10.47
N GLN A 137 -12.90 -8.78 10.56
CA GLN A 137 -14.09 -8.43 9.77
C GLN A 137 -14.53 -6.98 10.04
N LYS A 138 -14.73 -6.60 11.31
CA LYS A 138 -15.08 -5.21 11.68
C LYS A 138 -14.08 -4.17 11.14
N ALA A 139 -12.78 -4.46 11.16
CA ALA A 139 -11.76 -3.59 10.59
C ALA A 139 -11.84 -3.50 9.05
N VAL A 140 -12.12 -4.62 8.37
CA VAL A 140 -12.36 -4.65 6.93
C VAL A 140 -13.63 -3.87 6.55
N ASP A 141 -14.72 -4.05 7.30
CA ASP A 141 -16.00 -3.38 7.06
C ASP A 141 -15.91 -1.86 7.32
N PHE A 142 -15.12 -1.44 8.31
CA PHE A 142 -14.77 -0.04 8.53
C PHE A 142 -13.96 0.54 7.35
N ILE A 143 -12.96 -0.19 6.83
CA ILE A 143 -12.20 0.25 5.64
C ILE A 143 -13.10 0.30 4.40
N GLN A 144 -13.99 -0.69 4.22
CA GLN A 144 -14.96 -0.71 3.11
C GLN A 144 -15.93 0.48 3.19
N SER A 145 -16.63 0.67 4.30
CA SER A 145 -17.59 1.78 4.46
C SER A 145 -16.95 3.17 4.29
N ARG A 146 -15.70 3.36 4.75
CA ARG A 146 -15.01 4.68 4.70
C ARG A 146 -14.27 4.96 3.38
N LEU A 147 -13.89 3.95 2.59
CA LEU A 147 -13.15 4.14 1.32
C LEU A 147 -13.88 3.67 0.07
N TYR A 148 -14.76 2.68 0.19
CA TYR A 148 -15.37 1.89 -0.90
C TYR A 148 -16.90 1.73 -0.79
N GLY A 149 -17.55 2.46 0.12
CA GLY A 149 -19.00 2.41 0.36
C GLY A 149 -19.85 3.18 -0.65
N PRO A 150 -21.13 3.43 -0.35
CA PRO A 150 -22.01 4.25 -1.19
C PRO A 150 -21.44 5.65 -1.42
N GLY A 151 -21.55 6.17 -2.65
CA GLY A 151 -21.13 7.52 -3.02
C GLY A 151 -19.64 7.73 -3.30
N THR A 152 -18.77 6.74 -3.06
CA THR A 152 -17.35 6.82 -3.46
C THR A 152 -17.11 6.12 -4.81
N ILE A 153 -16.28 6.76 -5.66
CA ILE A 153 -15.91 6.29 -7.00
C ILE A 153 -14.77 5.24 -6.93
N ARG A 154 -14.22 5.00 -5.74
CA ARG A 154 -13.08 4.10 -5.51
C ARG A 154 -13.59 2.66 -5.41
N THR A 155 -12.84 1.71 -5.94
CA THR A 155 -13.13 0.26 -5.88
C THR A 155 -11.88 -0.51 -5.47
N THR A 156 -12.02 -1.73 -4.96
CA THR A 156 -10.85 -2.48 -4.42
C THR A 156 -10.05 -3.14 -5.54
N ASN A 157 -8.75 -3.38 -5.33
CA ASN A 157 -7.91 -4.06 -6.33
C ASN A 157 -8.42 -5.47 -6.66
N ALA A 158 -8.89 -6.23 -5.66
CA ALA A 158 -9.46 -7.57 -5.86
C ALA A 158 -10.75 -7.54 -6.68
N GLU A 159 -11.60 -6.54 -6.45
CA GLU A 159 -12.84 -6.33 -7.20
C GLU A 159 -12.57 -5.85 -8.63
N LEU A 160 -11.62 -4.93 -8.84
CA LEU A 160 -11.14 -4.46 -10.14
C LEU A 160 -10.55 -5.59 -11.00
N LEU A 161 -9.76 -6.47 -10.39
CA LEU A 161 -9.16 -7.63 -11.06
C LEU A 161 -10.08 -8.86 -11.10
N SER A 162 -11.30 -8.77 -10.55
CA SER A 162 -12.22 -9.90 -10.46
C SER A 162 -12.68 -10.39 -11.84
N LEU A 163 -12.86 -11.72 -11.97
CA LEU A 163 -13.44 -12.30 -13.17
C LEU A 163 -14.86 -11.77 -13.46
N ARG A 164 -15.59 -11.28 -12.44
CA ARG A 164 -16.90 -10.62 -12.62
C ARG A 164 -16.77 -9.32 -13.39
N LYS A 165 -15.83 -8.42 -13.05
CA LYS A 165 -15.59 -7.19 -13.83
C LYS A 165 -14.90 -7.43 -15.18
N LYS A 166 -14.21 -8.58 -15.34
CA LYS A 166 -13.59 -9.04 -16.61
C LYS A 166 -14.53 -9.87 -17.51
N ARG A 167 -15.75 -10.19 -17.07
CA ARG A 167 -16.74 -10.98 -17.86
C ARG A 167 -18.12 -10.34 -17.95
N GLY A 168 -18.44 -9.35 -17.11
CA GLY A 168 -19.69 -8.60 -17.16
C GLY A 168 -19.80 -7.69 -18.39
N VAL A 169 -21.03 -7.30 -18.73
CA VAL A 169 -21.35 -6.42 -19.88
C VAL A 169 -20.58 -5.10 -19.83
N ASN A 170 -20.55 -4.48 -18.65
CA ASN A 170 -19.72 -3.30 -18.38
C ASN A 170 -18.28 -3.73 -18.05
N GLN A 171 -17.56 -4.17 -19.09
CA GLN A 171 -16.15 -4.53 -19.02
C GLN A 171 -15.32 -3.38 -18.45
N GLY A 172 -14.81 -3.54 -17.23
CA GLY A 172 -14.00 -2.54 -16.56
C GLY A 172 -12.66 -2.38 -17.28
N ALA A 173 -12.54 -1.34 -18.10
CA ALA A 173 -11.37 -1.15 -18.96
C ALA A 173 -10.07 -1.03 -18.14
N ALA A 174 -9.24 -2.07 -18.18
CA ALA A 174 -7.89 -2.06 -17.63
C ALA A 174 -7.01 -1.06 -18.40
N VAL A 175 -7.05 0.20 -17.95
CA VAL A 175 -6.42 1.38 -18.56
C VAL A 175 -6.73 1.49 -20.06
N GLY A 176 -8.01 1.68 -20.39
CA GLY A 176 -8.45 2.01 -21.75
C GLY A 176 -8.01 3.41 -22.18
N PHE A 177 -6.74 3.58 -22.57
CA PHE A 177 -6.10 4.86 -22.93
C PHE A 177 -6.82 5.68 -24.02
N LEU A 178 -7.67 5.05 -24.84
CA LEU A 178 -8.38 5.68 -25.96
C LEU A 178 -9.88 5.47 -25.85
N ASN A 179 -10.57 6.35 -25.13
CA ASN A 179 -12.04 6.39 -25.11
C ASN A 179 -12.57 7.02 -26.42
N LYS A 180 -12.51 6.25 -27.51
CA LYS A 180 -12.71 6.70 -28.91
C LYS A 180 -14.00 7.53 -29.14
N LYS A 181 -15.05 7.29 -28.34
CA LYS A 181 -16.35 7.98 -28.46
C LYS A 181 -16.35 9.43 -27.96
N LEU A 182 -15.42 9.82 -27.08
CA LEU A 182 -15.38 11.17 -26.48
C LEU A 182 -14.85 12.24 -27.46
N GLY A 183 -14.09 11.83 -28.47
CA GLY A 183 -13.34 12.75 -29.34
C GLY A 183 -14.21 13.72 -30.15
N ALA A 184 -15.36 13.28 -30.67
CA ALA A 184 -16.18 14.10 -31.56
C ALA A 184 -16.86 15.28 -30.84
N SER A 185 -17.54 15.01 -29.72
CA SER A 185 -18.24 16.03 -28.94
C SER A 185 -17.28 17.04 -28.30
N GLN A 186 -16.11 16.58 -27.84
CA GLN A 186 -15.11 17.46 -27.25
C GLN A 186 -14.40 18.33 -28.30
N LYS A 187 -14.07 17.79 -29.49
CA LYS A 187 -13.60 18.60 -30.64
C LYS A 187 -14.63 19.66 -31.05
N ALA A 188 -15.92 19.30 -31.11
CA ALA A 188 -16.99 20.25 -31.43
C ALA A 188 -17.14 21.36 -30.37
N ARG A 189 -16.99 21.05 -29.07
CA ARG A 189 -16.96 22.06 -27.99
C ARG A 189 -15.77 23.01 -28.13
N ILE A 190 -14.57 22.49 -28.39
CA ILE A 190 -13.35 23.30 -28.59
C ILE A 190 -13.53 24.23 -29.80
N ALA A 191 -13.96 23.72 -30.96
CA ALA A 191 -14.18 24.53 -32.15
C ALA A 191 -15.22 25.66 -31.93
N ARG A 192 -16.31 25.38 -31.21
CA ARG A 192 -17.32 26.39 -30.82
C ARG A 192 -16.75 27.43 -29.86
N SER A 193 -15.89 27.02 -28.92
CA SER A 193 -15.21 27.94 -27.98
C SER A 193 -14.24 28.86 -28.70
N ASN A 194 -13.39 28.32 -29.57
CA ASN A 194 -12.39 29.10 -30.32
C ASN A 194 -13.06 30.13 -31.24
N LYS A 195 -14.12 29.74 -31.97
CA LYS A 195 -14.91 30.69 -32.79
C LYS A 195 -15.54 31.81 -31.96
N ARG A 196 -16.01 31.53 -30.73
CA ARG A 196 -16.52 32.57 -29.82
C ARG A 196 -15.41 33.50 -29.33
N PHE A 197 -14.25 32.96 -28.94
CA PHE A 197 -13.10 33.75 -28.48
C PHE A 197 -12.61 34.71 -29.58
N ILE A 198 -12.38 34.22 -30.79
CA ILE A 198 -11.92 35.02 -31.94
C ILE A 198 -12.90 36.17 -32.24
N ARG A 199 -14.23 35.90 -32.20
CA ARG A 199 -15.26 36.94 -32.37
C ARG A 199 -15.24 37.99 -31.27
N GLN A 200 -15.08 37.59 -30.00
CA GLN A 200 -15.02 38.54 -28.88
C GLN A 200 -13.77 39.43 -28.93
N GLN A 201 -12.64 38.86 -29.32
CA GLN A 201 -11.36 39.57 -29.44
C GLN A 201 -11.21 40.38 -30.74
N LYS A 202 -12.22 40.36 -31.64
CA LYS A 202 -12.23 41.04 -32.95
C LYS A 202 -10.99 40.76 -33.84
N LEU A 203 -10.36 39.58 -33.67
CA LEU A 203 -9.08 39.23 -34.34
C LEU A 203 -9.22 38.92 -35.84
N ILE A 204 -10.42 39.03 -36.38
CA ILE A 204 -10.75 38.93 -37.81
C ILE A 204 -11.66 40.12 -38.10
N PRO A 205 -11.25 41.09 -38.94
CA PRO A 205 -12.16 42.05 -39.55
C PRO A 205 -13.21 41.30 -40.40
N LEU A 206 -14.46 41.79 -40.39
CA LEU A 206 -15.51 41.30 -41.28
C LEU A 206 -15.33 41.85 -42.69
#